data_AF-A0A1Y2B9X5-F1
#
_entry.id   AF-A0A1Y2B9X5-F1
#
_cell.length_a   1.000
_cell.length_b   1.000
_cell.length_c   1.000
_cell.angle_alpha   90.00
_cell.angle_beta   90.00
_cell.angle_gamma   90.00
#
_symmetry.space_group_name_H-M   'P 1'
#
loop_
_entity.id
_entity.type
_entity.pdbx_description
1 polymer ?
#
loop_
_entity_poly.entity_id
_entity_poly.type
_entity_poly.pdbx_seq_one_letter_code
_entity_poly.pdbx_strand_id
1 'polypeptide(L)'
;MSSQYEIRSISPLLPLDIRLSTLEHLTRGSSSHASSSSTKPITRRIQEIESTLEQLSQASESLKRLLLGYAQYRPLLTLNESQEAGDNLENELIPDEVRITVLLEAAEDIIQIEKNLREVEILETKGAQGSGQLEEILPLSSNLAERKSRAKSRAKELERVNRDVRALLSRYNDLTSTASDLFLDLHQRLEIMEEIVASNERARKRELQGRF
;
A
#
# COMPACT_ATOMS: atom_id res chain seq x y z
N MET A 1 2.48 26.67 -29.76
CA MET A 1 1.55 27.78 -30.00
C MET A 1 0.31 27.24 -30.68
N SER A 2 -0.84 27.75 -30.24
CA SER A 2 -2.19 27.55 -30.79
C SER A 2 -2.90 26.24 -30.46
N SER A 3 -3.50 26.25 -29.26
CA SER A 3 -4.83 25.70 -28.99
C SER A 3 -5.78 25.95 -30.16
N GLN A 4 -6.63 24.99 -30.50
CA GLN A 4 -8.09 25.20 -30.58
C GLN A 4 -8.79 23.88 -30.30
N TYR A 5 -9.70 23.95 -29.32
CA TYR A 5 -10.56 22.90 -28.84
C TYR A 5 -11.48 22.42 -29.97
N GLU A 6 -11.43 21.12 -30.28
CA GLU A 6 -12.56 20.47 -30.94
C GLU A 6 -13.76 20.57 -30.01
N ILE A 7 -14.65 21.50 -30.31
CA ILE A 7 -16.01 21.49 -29.82
C ILE A 7 -16.64 20.21 -30.39
N ARG A 8 -16.53 19.10 -29.65
CA ARG A 8 -17.38 17.93 -29.84
C ARG A 8 -18.79 18.47 -29.92
N SER A 9 -19.43 18.31 -31.07
CA SER A 9 -20.83 18.64 -31.28
C SER A 9 -21.65 17.86 -30.26
N ILE A 10 -21.94 18.48 -29.11
CA ILE A 10 -22.84 17.94 -28.10
C ILE A 10 -24.18 17.85 -28.81
N SER A 11 -24.61 16.63 -29.14
CA SER A 11 -25.92 16.41 -29.71
C SER A 11 -26.96 17.03 -28.77
N PRO A 12 -27.87 17.88 -29.26
CA PRO A 12 -28.86 18.56 -28.42
C PRO A 12 -29.82 17.59 -27.71
N LEU A 13 -29.77 16.32 -28.11
CA LEU A 13 -30.51 15.21 -27.51
C LEU A 13 -29.91 14.76 -26.17
N LEU A 14 -28.60 14.85 -25.98
CA LEU A 14 -27.91 14.37 -24.76
C LEU A 14 -28.31 15.16 -23.50
N PRO A 15 -28.35 16.51 -23.52
CA PRO A 15 -28.82 17.31 -22.39
C PRO A 15 -30.32 17.08 -22.09
N LEU A 16 -31.13 16.82 -23.12
CA LEU A 16 -32.54 16.53 -22.97
C LEU A 16 -32.75 15.17 -22.31
N ASP A 17 -32.00 14.16 -22.72
CA ASP A 17 -32.10 12.80 -22.18
C ASP A 17 -31.64 12.75 -20.71
N ILE A 18 -30.59 13.49 -20.36
CA ILE A 18 -30.16 13.65 -18.96
C ILE A 18 -31.25 14.35 -18.15
N ARG A 19 -31.89 15.40 -18.68
CA ARG A 19 -33.01 16.09 -18.00
C ARG A 19 -34.24 15.22 -17.85
N LEU A 20 -34.53 14.38 -18.85
CA LEU A 20 -35.66 13.45 -18.81
C LEU A 20 -35.38 12.34 -17.79
N SER A 21 -34.16 11.82 -17.76
CA SER A 21 -33.68 10.87 -16.75
C SER A 21 -33.72 11.46 -15.34
N THR A 22 -33.30 12.72 -15.14
CA THR A 22 -33.38 13.36 -13.82
C THR A 22 -34.82 13.64 -13.41
N LEU A 23 -35.70 14.05 -14.34
CA LEU A 23 -37.14 14.16 -14.08
C LEU A 23 -37.76 12.81 -13.74
N GLU A 24 -37.37 11.73 -14.42
CA GLU A 24 -37.81 10.37 -14.10
C GLU A 24 -37.34 9.96 -12.70
N HIS A 25 -36.08 10.25 -12.34
CA HIS A 25 -35.57 9.95 -11.01
C HIS A 25 -36.22 10.79 -9.90
N LEU A 26 -36.50 12.07 -10.17
CA LEU A 26 -37.17 12.97 -9.23
C LEU A 26 -38.63 12.56 -9.00
N THR A 27 -39.32 12.17 -10.06
CA THR A 27 -40.73 11.72 -10.01
C THR A 27 -40.88 10.31 -9.46
N ARG A 28 -39.89 9.43 -9.68
CA ARG A 28 -39.85 8.10 -9.05
C ARG A 28 -39.42 8.16 -7.58
N GLY A 29 -38.91 9.31 -7.14
CA GLY A 29 -38.48 9.59 -5.78
C GLY A 29 -37.18 8.84 -5.44
N SER A 30 -36.15 9.59 -5.05
CA SER A 30 -34.94 9.05 -4.41
C SER A 30 -35.28 8.54 -3.00
N SER A 31 -36.07 7.47 -2.93
CA SER A 31 -36.33 6.74 -1.69
C SER A 31 -35.84 5.32 -1.88
N SER A 32 -34.83 4.94 -1.11
CA SER A 32 -34.24 3.59 -1.01
C SER A 32 -35.18 2.58 -0.34
N HIS A 33 -36.49 2.74 -0.51
CA HIS A 33 -37.51 1.82 -0.05
C HIS A 33 -38.36 1.37 -1.23
N ALA A 34 -37.82 0.37 -1.93
CA ALA A 34 -38.59 -0.47 -2.84
C ALA A 34 -39.80 -1.04 -2.09
N SER A 35 -40.97 -0.46 -2.34
CA SER A 35 -42.25 -1.08 -2.02
C SER A 35 -43.13 -1.03 -3.26
N SER A 36 -43.29 -2.20 -3.87
CA SER A 36 -44.33 -2.58 -4.84
C SER A 36 -44.56 -1.67 -6.04
N SER A 37 -44.40 -2.25 -7.22
CA SER A 37 -44.97 -1.78 -8.50
C SER A 37 -46.45 -1.40 -8.36
N SER A 38 -46.77 -0.15 -8.05
CA SER A 38 -48.15 0.30 -8.17
C SER A 38 -48.40 0.67 -9.63
N THR A 39 -49.20 -0.14 -10.28
CA THR A 39 -49.74 0.03 -11.64
C THR A 39 -50.85 1.08 -11.72
N LYS A 40 -51.08 1.88 -10.66
CA LYS A 40 -52.08 2.94 -10.66
C LYS A 40 -51.57 4.14 -11.47
N PRO A 41 -52.38 4.70 -12.40
CA PRO A 41 -52.01 5.89 -13.13
C PRO A 41 -51.73 7.05 -12.16
N ILE A 42 -50.75 7.88 -12.49
CA ILE A 42 -50.23 8.98 -11.65
C ILE A 42 -51.36 9.92 -11.21
N THR A 43 -52.31 10.19 -12.10
CA THR A 43 -53.51 11.00 -11.81
C THR A 43 -54.33 10.43 -10.65
N ARG A 44 -54.46 9.10 -10.58
CA ARG A 44 -55.18 8.43 -9.49
C ARG A 44 -54.39 8.47 -8.17
N ARG A 45 -53.06 8.41 -8.22
CA ARG A 45 -52.23 8.58 -7.02
C ARG A 45 -52.28 10.00 -6.48
N ILE A 46 -52.21 10.99 -7.37
CA ILE A 46 -52.35 12.40 -6.98
C ILE A 46 -53.74 12.62 -6.38
N GLN A 47 -54.79 12.08 -6.99
CA GLN A 47 -56.15 12.18 -6.47
C GLN A 47 -56.33 11.43 -5.14
N GLU A 48 -55.68 10.28 -4.96
CA GLU A 48 -55.65 9.56 -3.67
C GLU A 48 -54.93 10.41 -2.60
N ILE A 49 -53.75 10.96 -2.90
CA ILE A 49 -53.01 11.85 -1.98
C ILE A 49 -53.82 13.09 -1.65
N GLU A 50 -54.40 13.75 -2.64
CA GLU A 50 -55.26 14.93 -2.48
C GLU A 50 -56.47 14.59 -1.59
N SER A 51 -57.14 13.47 -1.83
CA SER A 51 -58.27 13.04 -1.00
C SER A 51 -57.85 12.73 0.45
N THR A 52 -56.68 12.12 0.66
CA THR A 52 -56.16 11.86 2.01
C THR A 52 -55.73 13.14 2.71
N LEU A 53 -55.13 14.07 1.98
CA LEU A 53 -54.72 15.37 2.49
C LEU A 53 -55.95 16.22 2.84
N GLU A 54 -57.00 16.16 2.03
CA GLU A 54 -58.26 16.85 2.28
C GLU A 54 -58.96 16.28 3.53
N GLN A 55 -59.01 14.95 3.68
CA GLN A 55 -59.49 14.28 4.90
C GLN A 55 -58.68 14.65 6.15
N LEU A 56 -57.34 14.70 6.04
CA LEU A 56 -56.45 15.10 7.14
C LEU A 56 -56.55 16.60 7.46
N SER A 57 -56.82 17.44 6.46
CA SER A 57 -57.03 18.88 6.64
C SER A 57 -58.36 19.18 7.33
N GLN A 58 -59.39 18.35 7.10
CA GLN A 58 -60.66 18.44 7.82
C GLN A 58 -60.52 17.97 9.27
N ALA A 59 -59.64 16.98 9.52
CA ALA A 59 -59.34 16.50 10.86
C ALA A 59 -58.48 17.47 11.69
N SER A 60 -57.72 18.38 11.07
CA SER A 60 -56.84 19.31 11.78
C SER A 60 -56.74 20.70 11.15
N GLU A 61 -57.28 21.69 11.87
CA GLU A 61 -57.30 23.10 11.44
C GLU A 61 -55.89 23.71 11.31
N SER A 62 -54.93 23.20 12.09
CA SER A 62 -53.52 23.57 12.01
C SER A 62 -52.86 23.20 10.68
N LEU A 63 -53.17 22.02 10.12
CA LEU A 63 -52.66 21.62 8.80
C LEU A 63 -53.32 22.43 7.69
N LYS A 64 -54.60 22.76 7.83
CA LYS A 64 -55.30 23.66 6.90
C LYS A 64 -54.64 25.05 6.87
N ARG A 65 -54.27 25.59 8.04
CA ARG A 65 -53.54 26.87 8.14
C ARG A 65 -52.13 26.77 7.55
N LEU A 66 -51.43 25.65 7.74
CA LEU A 66 -50.12 25.41 7.16
C LEU A 66 -50.18 25.30 5.63
N LEU A 67 -51.18 24.60 5.08
CA LEU A 67 -51.37 24.49 3.63
C LEU A 67 -51.69 25.84 2.99
N LEU A 68 -52.58 26.63 3.61
CA LEU A 68 -52.89 27.99 3.16
C LEU A 68 -51.67 28.93 3.25
N GLY A 69 -50.82 28.73 4.26
CA GLY A 69 -49.58 29.48 4.47
C GLY A 69 -48.34 28.82 3.87
N TYR A 70 -48.46 27.78 3.04
CA TYR A 70 -47.31 26.96 2.63
C TYR A 70 -46.23 27.79 1.93
N ALA A 71 -46.64 28.76 1.10
CA ALA A 71 -45.72 29.70 0.46
C ALA A 71 -44.93 30.56 1.47
N GLN A 72 -45.55 30.91 2.60
CA GLN A 72 -44.94 31.71 3.67
C GLN A 72 -44.00 30.88 4.55
N TYR A 73 -44.32 29.61 4.78
CA TYR A 73 -43.50 28.70 5.60
C TYR A 73 -42.42 27.98 4.79
N ARG A 74 -42.43 28.10 3.45
CA ARG A 74 -41.44 27.52 2.55
C ARG A 74 -39.97 27.77 2.97
N PRO A 75 -39.56 29.00 3.36
CA PRO A 75 -38.16 29.27 3.73
C PRO A 75 -37.72 28.58 5.03
N LEU A 76 -38.66 28.32 5.95
CA LEU A 76 -38.38 27.64 7.22
C LEU A 76 -38.28 26.13 7.05
N LEU A 77 -38.85 25.59 5.97
CA LEU A 77 -38.81 24.18 5.62
C LEU A 77 -37.60 23.82 4.76
N THR A 78 -36.91 24.82 4.18
CA THR A 78 -35.66 24.67 3.43
C THR A 78 -34.46 24.86 4.35
N LEU A 79 -34.27 23.96 5.33
CA LEU A 79 -33.07 23.99 6.20
C LEU A 79 -31.75 23.69 5.45
N ASN A 80 -31.80 23.28 4.18
CA ASN A 80 -30.63 22.80 3.44
C ASN A 80 -30.10 23.77 2.37
N GLU A 81 -30.73 24.92 2.14
CA GLU A 81 -30.31 25.86 1.06
C GLU A 81 -29.60 27.12 1.57
N SER A 82 -29.50 27.33 2.89
CA SER A 82 -28.94 28.56 3.47
C SER A 82 -27.46 28.47 3.88
N GLN A 83 -26.79 27.33 3.72
CA GLN A 83 -25.37 27.19 4.10
C GLN A 83 -24.40 27.90 3.14
N GLU A 84 -24.83 28.33 1.96
CA GLU A 84 -23.94 28.93 0.95
C GLU A 84 -23.95 30.47 0.95
N ALA A 85 -24.74 31.12 1.83
CA ALA A 85 -24.88 32.59 1.88
C ALA A 85 -24.65 33.18 3.28
N GLY A 86 -23.98 32.45 4.17
CA GLY A 86 -23.92 32.73 5.62
C GLY A 86 -22.61 33.28 6.18
N ASP A 87 -21.56 33.53 5.37
CA ASP A 87 -20.22 33.82 5.93
C ASP A 87 -20.10 35.19 6.65
N ASN A 88 -21.06 36.11 6.44
CA ASN A 88 -21.00 37.46 6.99
C ASN A 88 -22.03 37.77 8.09
N LEU A 89 -23.11 36.98 8.22
CA LEU A 89 -24.17 37.25 9.21
C LEU A 89 -23.93 36.53 10.55
N GLU A 90 -23.22 35.40 10.55
CA GLU A 90 -22.89 34.69 11.80
C GLU A 90 -21.82 35.42 12.62
N ASN A 91 -20.95 36.19 11.95
CA ASN A 91 -19.89 36.97 12.61
C ASN A 91 -20.40 38.23 13.33
N GLU A 92 -21.59 38.74 12.98
CA GLU A 92 -22.18 39.95 13.56
C GLU A 92 -23.25 39.65 14.62
N LEU A 93 -23.74 38.40 14.67
CA LEU A 93 -24.78 37.97 15.62
C LEU A 93 -24.26 37.44 16.95
N ILE A 94 -22.97 37.11 17.06
CA ILE A 94 -22.37 36.57 18.28
C ILE A 94 -21.73 37.72 19.08
N PRO A 95 -22.22 38.03 20.30
CA PRO A 95 -21.64 39.07 21.15
C PRO A 95 -20.14 38.83 21.40
N ASP A 96 -19.33 39.89 21.41
CA ASP A 96 -17.88 39.86 21.61
C ASP A 96 -17.45 39.04 22.83
N GLU A 97 -18.23 39.10 23.90
CA GLU A 97 -17.99 38.33 25.13
C GLU A 97 -18.12 36.82 24.90
N VAL A 98 -19.13 36.39 24.15
CA VAL A 98 -19.32 34.98 23.77
C VAL A 98 -18.21 34.52 22.82
N ARG A 99 -17.74 35.41 21.93
CA ARG A 99 -16.61 35.11 21.04
C ARG A 99 -15.32 34.90 21.83
N ILE A 100 -15.06 35.75 22.83
CA ILE A 100 -13.89 35.61 23.69
C ILE A 100 -13.96 34.32 24.50
N THR A 101 -15.12 33.95 25.05
CA THR A 101 -15.25 32.69 25.78
C THR A 101 -15.04 31.47 24.88
N VAL A 102 -15.60 31.49 23.66
CA VAL A 102 -15.41 30.41 22.68
C VAL A 102 -13.95 30.32 22.24
N LEU A 103 -13.27 31.46 22.03
CA LEU A 103 -11.84 31.48 21.69
C LEU A 103 -10.95 31.01 22.84
N LEU A 104 -11.31 31.30 24.10
CA LEU A 104 -10.58 30.82 25.27
C LEU A 104 -10.78 29.31 25.49
N GLU A 105 -11.98 28.80 25.22
CA GLU A 105 -12.26 27.36 25.25
C GLU A 105 -11.53 26.63 24.11
N ALA A 106 -11.53 27.20 22.91
CA ALA A 106 -10.85 26.64 21.74
C ALA A 106 -9.33 26.89 21.71
N ALA A 107 -8.78 27.67 22.64
CA ALA A 107 -7.36 28.03 22.62
C ALA A 107 -6.44 26.81 22.73
N GLU A 108 -6.81 25.83 23.57
CA GLU A 108 -6.06 24.59 23.74
C GLU A 108 -6.10 23.75 22.46
N ASP A 109 -7.26 23.66 21.81
CA ASP A 109 -7.43 22.96 20.54
C ASP A 109 -6.62 23.60 19.42
N ILE A 110 -6.58 24.94 19.34
CA ILE A 110 -5.78 25.66 18.34
C ILE A 110 -4.28 25.36 18.51
N ILE A 111 -3.77 25.35 19.75
CA ILE A 111 -2.37 25.01 20.03
C ILE A 111 -2.07 23.56 19.63
N GLN A 112 -2.99 22.65 19.91
CA GLN A 112 -2.84 21.25 19.55
C GLN A 112 -2.87 21.05 18.02
N ILE A 113 -3.75 21.76 17.32
CA ILE A 113 -3.81 21.77 15.86
C ILE A 113 -2.53 22.35 15.27
N GLU A 114 -2.00 23.45 15.81
CA GLU A 114 -0.73 24.04 15.37
C GLU A 114 0.43 23.03 15.48
N LYS A 115 0.51 22.34 16.62
CA LYS A 115 1.49 21.27 16.85
C LYS A 115 1.35 20.13 15.84
N ASN A 116 0.12 19.68 15.60
CA ASN A 116 -0.16 18.63 14.63
C ASN A 116 0.18 19.08 13.20
N LEU A 117 -0.08 20.33 12.84
CA LEU A 117 0.21 20.89 11.52
C LEU A 117 1.73 20.99 11.29
N ARG A 118 2.48 21.38 12.32
CA ARG A 118 3.95 21.34 12.31
C ARG A 118 4.48 19.92 12.20
N GLU A 119 3.85 18.96 12.88
CA GLU A 119 4.21 17.54 12.76
C GLU A 119 3.95 17.03 11.33
N VAL A 120 2.82 17.40 10.73
CA VAL A 120 2.52 17.10 9.32
C VAL A 120 3.58 17.72 8.39
N GLU A 121 3.95 18.98 8.58
CA GLU A 121 5.01 19.63 7.77
C GLU A 121 6.37 18.91 7.92
N ILE A 122 6.72 18.47 9.13
CA ILE A 122 7.93 17.67 9.37
C ILE A 122 7.82 16.30 8.67
N LEU A 123 6.64 15.69 8.64
CA LEU A 123 6.43 14.42 7.95
C LEU A 123 6.46 14.59 6.43
N GLU A 124 5.94 15.71 5.90
CA GLU A 124 6.02 16.07 4.50
C GLU A 124 7.47 16.30 4.04
N THR A 125 8.25 17.06 4.81
CA THR A 125 9.69 17.27 4.53
C THR A 125 10.50 15.98 4.61
N LYS A 126 10.08 15.02 5.46
CA LYS A 126 10.66 13.66 5.53
C LYS A 126 10.19 12.73 4.41
N GLY A 127 9.33 13.20 3.50
CA GLY A 127 8.82 12.40 2.39
C GLY A 127 7.83 11.31 2.82
N ALA A 128 7.18 11.47 3.99
CA ALA A 128 6.17 10.55 4.49
C ALA A 128 4.80 10.70 3.80
N GLN A 129 4.71 11.44 2.68
CA GLN A 129 3.62 11.31 1.70
C GLN A 129 3.75 9.97 0.95
N GLY A 130 3.54 8.87 1.69
CA GLY A 130 3.73 7.48 1.27
C GLY A 130 2.71 6.94 0.28
N SER A 131 2.24 7.75 -0.67
CA SER A 131 1.34 7.29 -1.74
C SER A 131 1.78 7.73 -3.13
N GLY A 132 2.46 8.88 -3.27
CA GLY A 132 2.86 9.42 -4.58
C GLY A 132 3.90 8.58 -5.33
N GLN A 133 4.75 7.84 -4.60
CA GLN A 133 5.84 7.02 -5.18
C GLN A 133 5.48 5.53 -5.24
N LEU A 134 4.26 5.13 -4.86
CA LEU A 134 3.88 3.73 -4.86
C LEU A 134 3.86 3.14 -6.28
N GLU A 135 3.46 3.94 -7.27
CA GLU A 135 3.52 3.57 -8.69
C GLU A 135 4.95 3.29 -9.16
N GLU A 136 5.95 3.98 -8.61
CA GLU A 136 7.37 3.76 -8.91
C GLU A 136 7.94 2.52 -8.18
N ILE A 137 7.37 2.17 -7.02
CA ILE A 137 7.83 1.02 -6.19
C ILE A 137 7.27 -0.32 -6.71
N LEU A 138 6.06 -0.32 -7.29
CA LEU A 138 5.45 -1.52 -7.86
C LEU A 138 6.37 -2.27 -8.87
N PRO A 139 6.96 -1.62 -9.90
CA PRO A 139 7.89 -2.30 -10.79
C PRO A 139 9.18 -2.71 -10.07
N LEU A 140 9.62 -1.97 -9.05
CA LEU A 140 10.83 -2.29 -8.29
C LEU A 140 10.68 -3.57 -7.45
N SER A 141 9.47 -3.85 -6.96
CA SER A 141 9.16 -5.07 -6.20
C SER A 141 9.40 -6.35 -7.02
N SER A 142 9.00 -6.34 -8.30
CA SER A 142 9.21 -7.46 -9.23
C SER A 142 10.70 -7.69 -9.52
N ASN A 143 11.44 -6.60 -9.72
CA ASN A 143 12.90 -6.63 -9.88
C ASN A 143 13.61 -7.15 -8.62
N LEU A 144 13.12 -6.80 -7.43
CA LEU A 144 13.67 -7.30 -6.17
C LEU A 144 13.42 -8.81 -6.04
N ALA A 145 12.22 -9.28 -6.35
CA ALA A 145 11.89 -10.70 -6.32
C ALA A 145 12.79 -11.51 -7.28
N GLU A 146 13.04 -10.99 -8.48
CA GLU A 146 13.97 -11.60 -9.44
C GLU A 146 15.42 -11.57 -8.93
N ARG A 147 15.89 -10.44 -8.40
CA ARG A 147 17.24 -10.35 -7.83
C ARG A 147 17.43 -11.30 -6.66
N LYS A 148 16.41 -11.46 -5.81
CA LYS A 148 16.40 -12.39 -4.69
C LYS A 148 16.48 -13.84 -5.18
N SER A 149 15.74 -14.20 -6.23
CA SER A 149 15.79 -15.55 -6.79
C SER A 149 17.15 -15.85 -7.45
N ARG A 150 17.70 -14.89 -8.21
CA ARG A 150 19.06 -14.97 -8.79
C ARG A 150 20.16 -15.04 -7.73
N ALA A 151 20.03 -14.32 -6.62
CA ALA A 151 20.96 -14.41 -5.50
C ALA A 151 20.92 -15.80 -4.86
N LYS A 152 19.72 -16.39 -4.71
CA LYS A 152 19.55 -17.74 -4.17
C LYS A 152 20.15 -18.82 -5.08
N SER A 153 20.02 -18.69 -6.41
CA SER A 153 20.65 -19.64 -7.34
C SER A 153 22.18 -19.54 -7.30
N ARG A 154 22.72 -18.32 -7.31
CA ARG A 154 24.17 -18.09 -7.19
C ARG A 154 24.75 -18.63 -5.88
N ALA A 155 24.04 -18.46 -4.77
CA ALA A 155 24.47 -19.02 -3.49
C ALA A 155 24.60 -20.55 -3.55
N LYS A 156 23.67 -21.24 -4.22
CA LYS A 156 23.74 -22.70 -4.42
C LYS A 156 24.91 -23.12 -5.30
N GLU A 157 25.20 -22.35 -6.36
CA GLU A 157 26.36 -22.60 -7.23
C GLU A 157 27.68 -22.42 -6.46
N LEU A 158 27.80 -21.35 -5.67
CA LEU A 158 28.95 -21.13 -4.81
C LEU A 158 29.12 -22.24 -3.77
N GLU A 159 28.03 -22.76 -3.22
CA GLU A 159 28.09 -23.88 -2.29
C GLU A 159 28.61 -25.16 -2.96
N ARG A 160 28.19 -25.43 -4.21
CA ARG A 160 28.70 -26.56 -5.00
C ARG A 160 30.20 -26.41 -5.26
N VAL A 161 30.63 -25.25 -5.77
CA VAL A 161 32.05 -24.99 -6.03
C VAL A 161 32.89 -25.11 -4.75
N ASN A 162 32.39 -24.60 -3.62
CA ASN A 162 33.09 -24.77 -2.34
C ASN A 162 33.20 -26.23 -1.91
N ARG A 163 32.17 -27.05 -2.13
CA ARG A 163 32.23 -28.49 -1.87
C ARG A 163 33.27 -29.17 -2.76
N ASP A 164 33.33 -28.81 -4.04
CA ASP A 164 34.28 -29.39 -4.99
C ASP A 164 35.73 -28.99 -4.64
N VAL A 165 35.97 -27.73 -4.29
CA VAL A 165 37.29 -27.26 -3.84
C VAL A 165 37.72 -27.95 -2.54
N ARG A 166 36.80 -28.13 -1.58
CA ARG A 166 37.09 -28.86 -0.34
C ARG A 166 37.41 -30.33 -0.62
N ALA A 167 36.68 -30.97 -1.53
CA ALA A 167 36.96 -32.34 -1.93
C ALA A 167 38.33 -32.45 -2.60
N LEU A 168 38.71 -31.49 -3.45
CA LEU A 168 40.02 -31.44 -4.08
C LEU A 168 41.14 -31.24 -3.05
N LEU A 169 40.95 -30.32 -2.09
CA LEU A 169 41.90 -30.10 -0.99
C LEU A 169 42.06 -31.35 -0.12
N SER A 170 40.98 -32.06 0.18
CA SER A 170 41.06 -33.33 0.91
C SER A 170 41.88 -34.35 0.15
N ARG A 171 41.62 -34.56 -1.15
CA ARG A 171 42.38 -35.49 -1.99
C ARG A 171 43.85 -35.12 -2.09
N TYR A 172 44.15 -33.83 -2.20
CA TYR A 172 45.52 -33.34 -2.21
C TYR A 172 46.23 -33.61 -0.87
N ASN A 173 45.54 -33.39 0.24
CA ASN A 173 46.05 -33.69 1.57
C ASN A 173 46.33 -35.20 1.73
N ASP A 174 45.39 -36.05 1.30
CA ASP A 174 45.55 -37.50 1.36
C ASP A 174 46.72 -37.98 0.48
N LEU A 175 46.86 -37.40 -0.73
CA LEU A 175 47.99 -37.68 -1.62
C LEU A 175 49.32 -37.26 -0.97
N THR A 176 49.36 -36.09 -0.34
CA THR A 176 50.56 -35.57 0.32
C THR A 176 50.94 -36.43 1.53
N SER A 177 49.96 -36.88 2.32
CA SER A 177 50.19 -37.83 3.41
C SER A 177 50.76 -39.14 2.88
N THR A 178 50.11 -39.73 1.86
CA THR A 178 50.55 -41.00 1.27
C THR A 178 51.95 -40.90 0.66
N ALA A 179 52.24 -39.79 -0.02
CA ALA A 179 53.58 -39.54 -0.57
C ALA A 179 54.61 -39.41 0.54
N SER A 180 54.29 -38.72 1.63
CA SER A 180 55.18 -38.57 2.80
C SER A 180 55.46 -39.92 3.45
N ASP A 181 54.43 -40.76 3.63
CA ASP A 181 54.58 -42.11 4.18
C ASP A 181 55.45 -42.99 3.28
N LEU A 182 55.28 -42.89 1.95
CA LEU A 182 56.12 -43.61 0.99
C LEU A 182 57.58 -43.15 1.02
N PHE A 183 57.83 -41.85 1.19
CA PHE A 183 59.18 -41.33 1.38
C PHE A 183 59.81 -41.83 2.69
N LEU A 184 59.01 -41.94 3.76
CA LEU A 184 59.48 -42.51 5.03
C LEU A 184 59.82 -44.00 4.88
N ASP A 185 58.98 -44.81 4.23
CA ASP A 185 59.27 -46.24 3.96
C ASP A 185 60.51 -46.39 3.07
N LEU A 186 60.63 -45.60 2.01
CA LEU A 186 61.81 -45.61 1.15
C LEU A 186 63.08 -45.26 1.95
N HIS A 187 63.00 -44.26 2.83
CA HIS A 187 64.13 -43.85 3.65
C HIS A 187 64.56 -44.97 4.61
N GLN A 188 63.61 -45.62 5.30
CA GLN A 188 63.90 -46.75 6.18
C GLN A 188 64.52 -47.93 5.42
N ARG A 189 64.01 -48.25 4.23
CA ARG A 189 64.58 -49.31 3.38
C ARG A 189 65.99 -48.98 2.91
N LEU A 190 66.25 -47.72 2.55
CA LEU A 190 67.58 -47.26 2.18
C LEU A 190 68.56 -47.35 3.35
N GLU A 191 68.13 -46.98 4.56
CA GLU A 191 68.95 -47.11 5.77
C GLU A 191 69.32 -48.57 6.06
N ILE A 192 68.36 -49.50 5.95
CA ILE A 192 68.62 -50.94 6.11
C ILE A 192 69.60 -51.44 5.03
N MET A 193 69.41 -51.03 3.77
CA MET A 193 70.34 -51.41 2.70
C MET A 193 71.75 -50.83 2.95
N GLU A 194 71.85 -49.59 3.40
CA GLU A 194 73.13 -48.96 3.74
C GLU A 194 73.83 -49.71 4.88
N GLU A 195 73.09 -50.11 5.92
CA GLU A 195 73.64 -50.91 7.02
C GLU A 195 74.15 -52.28 6.53
N ILE A 196 73.38 -52.97 5.67
CA ILE A 196 73.78 -54.24 5.08
C ILE A 196 75.04 -54.09 4.22
N VAL A 197 75.10 -53.05 3.38
CA VAL A 197 76.29 -52.75 2.56
C VAL A 197 77.49 -52.45 3.45
N ALA A 198 77.33 -51.60 4.47
CA ALA A 198 78.38 -51.29 5.42
C ALA A 198 78.89 -52.52 6.19
N SER A 199 77.99 -53.43 6.57
CA SER A 199 78.34 -54.72 7.20
C SER A 199 79.15 -55.61 6.25
N ASN A 200 78.70 -55.74 5.00
CA ASN A 200 79.40 -56.52 3.96
C ASN A 200 80.78 -55.93 3.64
N GLU A 201 80.92 -54.61 3.58
CA GLU A 201 82.21 -53.95 3.40
C GLU A 201 83.16 -54.22 4.57
N ARG A 202 82.66 -54.16 5.81
CA ARG A 202 83.45 -54.50 7.00
C ARG A 202 83.88 -55.96 6.99
N ALA A 203 82.98 -56.89 6.65
CA ALA A 203 83.31 -58.32 6.53
C ALA A 203 84.39 -58.54 5.46
N ARG A 204 84.23 -57.96 4.27
CA ARG A 204 85.21 -58.05 3.18
C ARG A 204 86.56 -57.45 3.55
N LYS A 205 86.59 -56.32 4.28
CA LYS A 205 87.83 -55.72 4.79
C LYS A 205 88.57 -56.66 5.76
N ARG A 206 87.84 -57.34 6.66
CA ARG A 206 88.45 -58.32 7.57
C ARG A 206 89.02 -59.53 6.84
N GLU A 207 88.32 -60.06 5.84
CA GLU A 207 88.83 -61.17 5.01
C GLU A 207 90.11 -60.80 4.28
N LEU A 208 90.20 -59.58 3.72
CA LEU A 208 91.41 -59.09 3.06
C LEU A 208 92.56 -58.92 4.06
N GLN A 209 92.30 -58.41 5.26
CA GLN A 209 93.32 -58.27 6.30
C GLN A 209 93.82 -59.61 6.85
N GLY A 210 92.98 -60.65 6.87
CA GLY A 210 93.39 -62.00 7.31
C GLY A 210 94.17 -62.80 6.25
N ARG A 211 94.27 -62.30 5.02
CA ARG A 211 95.03 -62.93 3.92
C ARG A 211 96.47 -62.41 3.79
N PHE A 212 96.79 -61.31 4.46
CA PHE A 212 98.14 -60.75 4.56
C PHE A 212 98.70 -61.00 5.96
#